data_AF-A0A942JGW2-F1
#
_entry.id   AF-A0A942JGW2-F1
#
_cell.length_a   1.000
_cell.length_b   1.000
_cell.length_c   1.000
_cell.angle_alpha   90.00
_cell.angle_beta   90.00
_cell.angle_gamma   90.00
#
_symmetry.space_group_name_H-M   'P 1'
#
loop_
_entity.id
_entity.type
_entity.pdbx_description
1 polymer ?
#
loop_
_entity_poly.entity_id
_entity_poly.type
_entity_poly.pdbx_seq_one_letter_code
_entity_poly.pdbx_strand_id
1 'polypeptide(L)'
;MKRLWSFLALTRLKFLPLSIFPVVIAASVADRGGSINYGRLFACLFGVVLLHAASNAANDCYDYVLGADKAQTAGRYSGGSGVLPQGLVTVREAKVLFTVLFLSSLGVALWLSLGVSYHPLLWGLGGVFAGLFYTMPPVKLAYRGLGELTVALSFGPGIMMGSFYVLKGYYNAEVLGLSAVVGTLVGFVLVINELKDAETDLAAGKHTLAARLKLRTLR
;
A
#
# COMPACT_ATOMS: atom_id res chain seq x y z
N MET A 1 -4.53 23.15 -12.63
CA MET A 1 -4.89 21.77 -13.04
C MET A 1 -3.69 20.82 -13.13
N LYS A 2 -2.65 21.08 -13.95
CA LYS A 2 -1.49 20.17 -14.12
C LYS A 2 -0.78 19.77 -12.80
N ARG A 3 -0.64 20.70 -11.86
CA ARG A 3 0.03 20.45 -10.57
C ARG A 3 -0.77 19.53 -9.64
N LEU A 4 -2.09 19.72 -9.53
CA LEU A 4 -2.97 18.83 -8.76
C LEU A 4 -2.93 17.40 -9.31
N TRP A 5 -2.99 17.25 -10.64
CA TRP A 5 -2.85 15.94 -11.29
C TRP A 5 -1.52 15.26 -10.97
N SER A 6 -0.43 16.02 -10.83
CA SER A 6 0.89 15.47 -10.49
C SER A 6 0.92 14.89 -9.07
N PHE A 7 0.26 15.56 -8.10
CA PHE A 7 0.09 15.01 -6.75
C PHE A 7 -0.84 13.79 -6.72
N LEU A 8 -1.93 13.80 -7.50
CA LEU A 8 -2.80 12.63 -7.61
C LEU A 8 -2.08 11.44 -8.26
N ALA A 9 -1.20 11.69 -9.22
CA ALA A 9 -0.37 10.65 -9.83
C ALA A 9 0.55 9.95 -8.81
N LEU A 10 1.15 10.68 -7.85
CA LEU A 10 1.95 10.08 -6.76
C LEU A 10 1.16 9.08 -5.91
N THR A 11 -0.14 9.32 -5.70
CA THR A 11 -0.99 8.39 -4.93
C THR A 11 -1.33 7.12 -5.71
N ARG A 12 -1.02 7.10 -7.01
CA ARG A 12 -1.35 6.05 -7.97
C ARG A 12 -2.81 5.62 -7.88
N LEU A 13 -3.74 6.57 -8.06
CA LEU A 13 -5.19 6.37 -7.93
C LEU A 13 -5.72 5.09 -8.60
N LYS A 14 -5.15 4.70 -9.75
CA LYS A 14 -5.49 3.46 -10.48
C LYS A 14 -5.36 2.17 -9.66
N PHE A 15 -4.55 2.16 -8.59
CA PHE A 15 -4.33 1.00 -7.72
C PHE A 15 -5.19 1.02 -6.46
N LEU A 16 -5.88 2.12 -6.13
CA LEU A 16 -6.74 2.18 -4.94
C LEU A 16 -7.82 1.08 -4.86
N PRO A 17 -8.39 0.56 -5.98
CA PRO A 17 -9.28 -0.59 -5.90
C PRO A 17 -8.69 -1.79 -5.15
N LEU A 18 -7.35 -1.99 -5.21
CA LEU A 18 -6.68 -3.09 -4.50
C LEU A 18 -6.83 -3.01 -2.98
N SER A 19 -6.96 -1.81 -2.40
CA SER A 19 -7.22 -1.65 -0.96
C SER A 19 -8.70 -1.49 -0.64
N ILE A 20 -9.52 -1.00 -1.58
CA ILE A 20 -10.96 -0.83 -1.39
C ILE A 20 -11.67 -2.21 -1.34
N PHE A 21 -11.37 -3.11 -2.28
CA PHE A 21 -12.02 -4.42 -2.35
C PHE A 21 -11.85 -5.26 -1.07
N PRO A 22 -10.65 -5.37 -0.46
CA PRO A 22 -10.48 -6.06 0.82
C PRO A 22 -11.37 -5.51 1.95
N VAL A 23 -11.53 -4.17 2.04
CA VAL A 23 -12.44 -3.54 3.01
C VAL A 23 -13.88 -3.96 2.75
N VAL A 24 -14.32 -3.91 1.48
CA VAL A 24 -15.68 -4.29 1.08
C VAL A 24 -15.95 -5.76 1.40
N ILE A 25 -15.02 -6.67 1.07
CA ILE A 25 -15.16 -8.10 1.38
C ILE A 25 -15.29 -8.33 2.88
N ALA A 26 -14.43 -7.72 3.70
CA ALA A 26 -14.51 -7.81 5.15
C ALA A 26 -15.83 -7.26 5.69
N ALA A 27 -16.32 -6.14 5.13
CA ALA A 27 -17.61 -5.55 5.50
C ALA A 27 -18.79 -6.45 5.12
N SER A 28 -18.75 -7.09 3.95
CA SER A 28 -19.78 -8.05 3.53
C SER A 28 -19.87 -9.26 4.47
N VAL A 29 -18.73 -9.79 4.93
CA VAL A 29 -18.72 -10.87 5.92
C VAL A 29 -19.25 -10.36 7.27
N ALA A 30 -18.88 -9.15 7.68
CA ALA A 30 -19.40 -8.54 8.90
C ALA A 30 -20.93 -8.36 8.87
N ASP A 31 -21.50 -7.90 7.76
CA ASP A 31 -22.93 -7.60 7.64
C ASP A 31 -23.82 -8.86 7.68
N ARG A 32 -23.28 -10.05 7.36
CA ARG A 32 -24.01 -11.33 7.52
C ARG A 32 -24.45 -11.60 8.96
N GLY A 33 -23.69 -11.12 9.94
CA GLY A 33 -23.97 -11.27 11.37
C GLY A 33 -24.83 -10.14 11.95
N GLY A 34 -25.64 -9.47 11.12
CA GLY A 34 -26.45 -8.31 11.50
C GLY A 34 -25.79 -6.97 11.18
N SER A 35 -26.56 -5.89 11.38
CA SER A 35 -26.23 -4.55 10.88
C SER A 35 -24.85 -4.05 11.28
N ILE A 36 -24.12 -3.50 10.32
CA ILE A 36 -22.87 -2.77 10.56
C ILE A 36 -23.11 -1.27 10.75
N ASN A 37 -22.19 -0.61 11.47
CA ASN A 37 -22.16 0.85 11.54
C ASN A 37 -21.50 1.41 10.28
N TYR A 38 -22.30 1.98 9.38
CA TYR A 38 -21.81 2.56 8.13
C TYR A 38 -20.85 3.74 8.33
N GLY A 39 -20.99 4.52 9.41
CA GLY A 39 -20.03 5.57 9.75
C GLY A 39 -18.63 5.03 10.01
N ARG A 40 -18.53 3.92 10.76
CA ARG A 40 -17.26 3.20 10.98
C ARG A 40 -16.72 2.58 9.70
N LEU A 41 -17.59 2.03 8.84
CA LEU A 41 -17.18 1.51 7.53
C LEU A 41 -16.55 2.59 6.65
N PHE A 42 -17.23 3.73 6.48
CA PHE A 42 -16.71 4.81 5.65
C PHE A 42 -15.45 5.44 6.22
N ALA A 43 -15.36 5.61 7.54
CA ALA A 43 -14.13 6.05 8.19
C ALA A 43 -12.98 5.04 7.98
N CYS A 44 -13.22 3.75 8.15
CA CYS A 44 -12.24 2.70 7.90
C CYS A 44 -11.74 2.73 6.45
N LEU A 45 -12.68 2.77 5.49
CA LEU A 45 -12.36 2.84 4.07
C LEU A 45 -11.52 4.07 3.74
N PHE A 46 -11.90 5.23 4.27
CA PHE A 46 -11.16 6.48 4.09
C PHE A 46 -9.74 6.38 4.66
N GLY A 47 -9.58 5.88 5.90
CA GLY A 47 -8.27 5.68 6.52
C GLY A 47 -7.36 4.72 5.75
N VAL A 48 -7.92 3.62 5.23
CA VAL A 48 -7.20 2.64 4.40
C VAL A 48 -6.77 3.24 3.06
N VAL A 49 -7.64 4.01 2.40
CA VAL A 49 -7.31 4.68 1.14
C VAL A 49 -6.20 5.72 1.34
N LEU A 50 -6.27 6.52 2.42
CA LEU A 50 -5.20 7.46 2.77
C LEU A 50 -3.87 6.75 3.01
N LEU A 51 -3.91 5.62 3.73
CA LEU A 51 -2.71 4.82 4.02
C LEU A 51 -2.08 4.27 2.73
N HIS A 52 -2.89 3.72 1.84
CA HIS A 52 -2.42 3.19 0.56
C HIS A 52 -1.86 4.32 -0.33
N ALA A 53 -2.56 5.45 -0.43
CA ALA A 53 -2.08 6.62 -1.15
C ALA A 53 -0.74 7.14 -0.60
N ALA A 54 -0.59 7.20 0.73
CA ALA A 54 0.66 7.57 1.39
C ALA A 54 1.79 6.59 1.05
N SER A 55 1.51 5.29 1.10
CA SER A 55 2.48 4.22 0.80
C SER A 55 2.96 4.30 -0.64
N ASN A 56 2.07 4.57 -1.60
CA ASN A 56 2.43 4.78 -3.00
C ASN A 56 3.31 6.02 -3.19
N ALA A 57 2.95 7.15 -2.56
CA ALA A 57 3.74 8.38 -2.64
C ALA A 57 5.12 8.25 -1.97
N ALA A 58 5.21 7.52 -0.85
CA ALA A 58 6.47 7.20 -0.20
C ALA A 58 7.33 6.26 -1.05
N ASN A 59 6.72 5.24 -1.67
CA ASN A 59 7.38 4.33 -2.60
C ASN A 59 8.02 5.08 -3.77
N ASP A 60 7.24 5.89 -4.51
CA ASP A 60 7.71 6.73 -5.61
C ASP A 60 8.86 7.67 -5.17
N CYS A 61 8.71 8.31 -3.99
CA CYS A 61 9.71 9.23 -3.47
C CYS A 61 11.05 8.54 -3.22
N TYR A 62 11.04 7.40 -2.51
CA TYR A 62 12.28 6.73 -2.13
C TYR A 62 12.88 5.90 -3.27
N ASP A 63 12.08 5.35 -4.18
CA ASP A 63 12.60 4.69 -5.39
C ASP A 63 13.32 5.72 -6.29
N TYR A 64 12.79 6.95 -6.40
CA TYR A 64 13.49 8.05 -7.07
C TYR A 64 14.79 8.47 -6.34
N VAL A 65 14.75 8.67 -5.02
CA VAL A 65 15.91 9.07 -4.22
C VAL A 65 17.04 8.03 -4.30
N LEU A 66 16.68 6.75 -4.24
CA LEU A 66 17.62 5.62 -4.30
C LEU A 66 18.09 5.30 -5.72
N GLY A 67 17.44 5.88 -6.74
CA GLY A 67 17.89 5.78 -8.13
C GLY A 67 17.23 4.71 -8.97
N ALA A 68 16.26 3.96 -8.42
CA ALA A 68 15.47 2.97 -9.17
C ALA A 68 14.67 3.64 -10.30
N ASP A 69 14.12 4.84 -10.03
CA ASP A 69 13.25 5.53 -10.99
C ASP A 69 13.93 6.67 -11.75
N LYS A 70 15.24 6.92 -11.56
CA LYS A 70 15.92 8.10 -12.16
C LYS A 70 15.95 8.09 -13.69
N ALA A 71 16.01 6.91 -14.30
CA ALA A 71 16.02 6.74 -15.75
C ALA A 71 14.63 6.42 -16.34
N GLN A 72 13.60 6.25 -15.49
CA GLN A 72 12.23 6.02 -15.96
C GLN A 72 11.62 7.34 -16.44
N THR A 73 11.58 7.53 -17.76
CA THR A 73 10.53 8.35 -18.38
C THR A 73 9.19 7.67 -18.12
N ALA A 74 8.14 8.45 -17.84
CA ALA A 74 6.78 7.91 -17.65
C ALA A 74 6.29 7.18 -18.90
N GLY A 75 6.65 5.91 -19.03
CA GLY A 75 6.08 5.00 -19.99
C GLY A 75 4.68 4.62 -19.53
N ARG A 76 3.79 4.30 -20.48
CA ARG A 76 2.43 3.80 -20.21
C ARG A 76 2.37 2.57 -19.29
N TYR A 77 3.52 1.94 -18.98
CA TYR A 77 3.62 0.63 -18.35
C TYR A 77 4.60 0.52 -17.17
N SER A 78 5.21 1.63 -16.68
CA SER A 78 6.07 1.57 -15.48
C SER A 78 5.24 1.50 -14.18
N GLY A 79 5.81 0.88 -13.14
CA GLY A 79 5.21 0.85 -11.80
C GLY A 79 5.13 2.23 -11.13
N GLY A 80 6.14 3.07 -11.33
CA GLY A 80 6.25 4.44 -10.81
C GLY A 80 5.28 5.45 -11.44
N SER A 81 4.97 6.55 -10.74
CA SER A 81 4.14 7.62 -11.32
C SER A 81 4.89 8.47 -12.36
N GLY A 82 6.22 8.47 -12.31
CA GLY A 82 7.10 9.18 -13.24
C GLY A 82 7.12 10.71 -13.07
N VAL A 83 6.43 11.27 -12.08
CA VAL A 83 6.34 12.74 -11.88
C VAL A 83 7.60 13.34 -11.26
N LEU A 84 8.32 12.58 -10.43
CA LEU A 84 9.59 12.99 -9.82
C LEU A 84 10.73 13.08 -10.85
N PRO A 85 10.98 12.05 -11.70
CA PRO A 85 11.94 12.16 -12.81
C PRO A 85 11.67 13.32 -13.77
N GLN A 86 10.41 13.66 -14.00
CA GLN A 86 10.01 14.78 -14.86
C GLN A 86 10.12 16.15 -14.18
N GLY A 87 10.46 16.21 -12.90
CA GLY A 87 10.52 17.47 -12.13
C GLY A 87 9.16 18.14 -11.91
N LEU A 88 8.04 17.41 -12.07
CA LEU A 88 6.68 17.93 -11.87
C LEU A 88 6.33 18.07 -10.38
N VAL A 89 6.96 17.25 -9.54
CA VAL A 89 6.90 17.31 -8.08
C VAL A 89 8.30 17.15 -7.53
N THR A 90 8.68 17.94 -6.54
CA THR A 90 9.97 17.84 -5.86
C THR A 90 9.96 16.73 -4.78
N VAL A 91 11.14 16.22 -4.42
CA VAL A 91 11.28 15.25 -3.31
C VAL A 91 10.72 15.82 -2.00
N ARG A 92 10.90 17.12 -1.74
CA ARG A 92 10.37 17.77 -0.54
C ARG A 92 8.84 17.75 -0.54
N GLU A 93 8.21 18.09 -1.65
CA GLU A 93 6.75 18.07 -1.78
C GLU A 93 6.19 16.66 -1.64
N ALA A 94 6.83 15.66 -2.24
CA ALA A 94 6.44 14.26 -2.08
C ALA A 94 6.52 13.80 -0.61
N LYS A 95 7.58 14.19 0.10
CA LYS A 95 7.74 13.93 1.55
C LYS A 95 6.64 14.55 2.39
N VAL A 96 6.30 15.81 2.12
CA VAL A 96 5.19 16.49 2.80
C VAL A 96 3.87 15.75 2.52
N LEU A 97 3.61 15.40 1.26
CA LEU A 97 2.38 14.70 0.87
C LEU A 97 2.22 13.38 1.62
N PHE A 98 3.17 12.45 1.52
CA PHE A 98 3.01 11.14 2.16
C PHE A 98 2.95 11.27 3.69
N THR A 99 3.66 12.24 4.28
CA THR A 99 3.64 12.48 5.73
C THR A 99 2.25 12.91 6.17
N VAL A 100 1.64 13.89 5.49
CA VAL A 100 0.28 14.35 5.80
C VAL A 100 -0.73 13.23 5.62
N LEU A 101 -0.62 12.42 4.56
CA LEU A 101 -1.52 11.30 4.32
C LEU A 101 -1.39 10.20 5.40
N PHE A 102 -0.16 9.82 5.80
CA PHE A 102 0.05 8.87 6.90
C PHE A 102 -0.50 9.39 8.22
N LEU A 103 -0.23 10.65 8.57
CA LEU A 103 -0.76 11.26 9.80
C LEU A 103 -2.29 11.34 9.78
N SER A 104 -2.89 11.66 8.63
CA SER A 104 -4.34 11.69 8.46
C SER A 104 -4.96 10.31 8.62
N SER A 105 -4.33 9.27 8.04
CA SER A 105 -4.74 7.88 8.23
C SER A 105 -4.65 7.45 9.70
N LEU A 106 -3.57 7.80 10.40
CA LEU A 106 -3.44 7.54 11.84
C LEU A 106 -4.47 8.31 12.67
N GLY A 107 -4.81 9.55 12.29
CA GLY A 107 -5.88 10.31 12.92
C GLY A 107 -7.24 9.60 12.82
N VAL A 108 -7.55 9.03 11.66
CA VAL A 108 -8.74 8.20 11.45
C VAL A 108 -8.68 6.92 12.29
N ALA A 109 -7.54 6.23 12.30
CA ALA A 109 -7.35 5.01 13.10
C ALA A 109 -7.46 5.27 14.61
N LEU A 110 -6.95 6.42 15.08
CA LEU A 110 -7.09 6.88 16.46
C LEU A 110 -8.55 7.16 16.80
N TRP A 111 -9.27 7.90 15.94
CA TRP A 111 -10.70 8.17 16.14
C TRP A 111 -11.52 6.88 16.21
N LEU A 112 -11.28 5.94 15.30
CA LEU A 112 -11.92 4.62 15.34
C LEU A 112 -11.59 3.86 16.62
N SER A 113 -10.38 4.02 17.14
CA SER A 113 -9.95 3.33 18.35
C SER A 113 -10.67 3.82 19.61
N LEU A 114 -11.00 5.11 19.67
CA LEU A 114 -11.80 5.67 20.76
C LEU A 114 -13.22 5.10 20.80
N GLY A 115 -13.75 4.67 19.65
CA GLY A 115 -15.11 4.14 19.54
C GLY A 115 -15.23 2.62 19.57
N VAL A 116 -14.13 1.87 19.48
CA VAL A 116 -14.12 0.40 19.38
C VAL A 116 -13.18 -0.23 20.40
N SER A 117 -11.87 -0.07 20.23
CA SER A 117 -10.78 -0.50 21.13
C SER A 117 -9.44 0.01 20.56
N TYR A 118 -8.29 -0.25 21.18
CA TYR A 118 -6.99 0.18 20.65
C TYR A 118 -6.53 -0.53 19.35
N HIS A 119 -7.19 -1.62 18.93
CA HIS A 119 -6.76 -2.44 17.78
C HIS A 119 -6.71 -1.71 16.42
N PRO A 120 -7.66 -0.83 16.04
CA PRO A 120 -7.56 -0.06 14.79
C PRO A 120 -6.30 0.79 14.72
N LEU A 121 -5.87 1.40 15.83
CA LEU A 121 -4.61 2.15 15.89
C LEU A 121 -3.40 1.24 15.70
N LEU A 122 -3.39 0.04 16.27
CA LEU A 122 -2.30 -0.94 16.05
C LEU A 122 -2.20 -1.34 14.57
N TRP A 123 -3.33 -1.63 13.92
CA TRP A 123 -3.36 -1.91 12.48
C TRP A 123 -2.90 -0.70 11.66
N GLY A 124 -3.33 0.50 12.02
CA GLY A 124 -2.89 1.75 11.39
C GLY A 124 -1.37 1.94 11.50
N LEU A 125 -0.80 1.77 12.70
CA LEU A 125 0.64 1.88 12.94
C LEU A 125 1.44 0.81 12.18
N GLY A 126 0.97 -0.45 12.19
CA GLY A 126 1.58 -1.52 11.41
C GLY A 126 1.53 -1.24 9.90
N GLY A 127 0.42 -0.69 9.42
CA GLY A 127 0.25 -0.24 8.04
C GLY A 127 1.19 0.90 7.65
N VAL A 128 1.34 1.92 8.50
CA VAL A 128 2.30 3.02 8.29
C VAL A 128 3.72 2.48 8.26
N PHE A 129 4.08 1.59 9.19
CA PHE A 129 5.39 0.95 9.20
C PHE A 129 5.64 0.18 7.91
N ALA A 130 4.72 -0.69 7.50
CA ALA A 130 4.83 -1.47 6.28
C ALA A 130 4.96 -0.58 5.03
N GLY A 131 4.09 0.43 4.90
CA GLY A 131 4.07 1.35 3.76
C GLY A 131 5.29 2.26 3.67
N LEU A 132 5.75 2.81 4.80
CA LEU A 132 6.91 3.71 4.84
C LEU A 132 8.21 2.94 4.62
N PHE A 133 8.42 1.85 5.36
CA PHE A 133 9.64 1.05 5.26
C PHE A 133 9.65 0.04 4.12
N TYR A 134 8.59 0.02 3.30
CA TYR A 134 8.56 -0.70 2.03
C TYR A 134 9.81 -0.39 1.19
N THR A 135 10.14 0.90 1.04
CA THR A 135 11.34 1.36 0.32
C THR A 135 12.23 2.31 1.10
N MET A 136 11.76 2.91 2.19
CA MET A 136 12.57 3.85 2.97
C MET A 136 13.70 3.13 3.74
N PRO A 137 14.94 3.66 3.74
CA PRO A 137 16.00 3.22 4.66
C PRO A 137 15.63 3.46 6.13
N PRO A 138 16.16 2.65 7.07
CA PRO A 138 17.04 1.49 6.88
C PRO A 138 16.29 0.19 6.52
N VAL A 139 14.95 0.28 6.50
CA VAL A 139 13.89 -0.71 6.17
C VAL A 139 14.06 -1.46 4.84
N LYS A 140 13.78 -0.75 3.75
CA LYS A 140 13.96 -1.23 2.37
C LYS A 140 13.42 -2.65 2.12
N LEU A 141 12.22 -2.99 2.60
CA LEU A 141 11.64 -4.35 2.48
C LEU A 141 11.61 -4.83 1.02
N ALA A 142 11.16 -3.99 0.10
CA ALA A 142 11.09 -4.29 -1.34
C ALA A 142 12.48 -4.62 -1.92
N TYR A 143 13.51 -3.86 -1.54
CA TYR A 143 14.88 -4.09 -2.00
C TYR A 143 15.48 -5.38 -1.43
N ARG A 144 14.95 -5.89 -0.32
CA ARG A 144 15.39 -7.13 0.33
C ARG A 144 14.63 -8.37 -0.14
N GLY A 145 13.73 -8.23 -1.13
CA GLY A 145 12.90 -9.33 -1.63
C GLY A 145 11.79 -9.73 -0.66
N LEU A 146 11.39 -8.80 0.23
CA LEU A 146 10.25 -8.96 1.14
C LEU A 146 9.04 -8.14 0.68
N GLY A 147 9.11 -7.51 -0.49
CA GLY A 147 8.08 -6.58 -0.96
C GLY A 147 6.73 -7.28 -1.17
N GLU A 148 6.74 -8.37 -1.91
CA GLU A 148 5.57 -9.16 -2.25
C GLU A 148 4.91 -9.77 -1.02
N LEU A 149 5.71 -10.27 -0.08
CA LEU A 149 5.21 -10.76 1.20
C LEU A 149 4.59 -9.62 2.03
N THR A 150 5.25 -8.46 2.07
CA THR A 150 4.74 -7.28 2.80
C THR A 150 3.41 -6.82 2.22
N VAL A 151 3.28 -6.76 0.90
CA VAL A 151 2.02 -6.38 0.23
C VAL A 151 0.95 -7.44 0.42
N ALA A 152 1.26 -8.73 0.28
CA ALA A 152 0.29 -9.81 0.52
C ALA A 152 -0.25 -9.77 1.96
N LEU A 153 0.61 -9.61 2.96
CA LEU A 153 0.22 -9.51 4.36
C LEU A 153 -0.55 -8.23 4.68
N SER A 154 -0.15 -7.10 4.09
CA SER A 154 -0.80 -5.81 4.34
C SER A 154 -2.20 -5.76 3.71
N PHE A 155 -2.33 -6.16 2.45
CA PHE A 155 -3.58 -6.07 1.70
C PHE A 155 -4.57 -7.21 1.99
N GLY A 156 -4.05 -8.38 2.33
CA GLY A 156 -4.85 -9.50 2.83
C GLY A 156 -5.16 -9.30 4.32
N PRO A 157 -4.47 -10.00 5.23
CA PRO A 157 -4.77 -9.95 6.66
C PRO A 157 -4.84 -8.54 7.26
N GLY A 158 -3.91 -7.65 6.89
CA GLY A 158 -3.83 -6.29 7.45
C GLY A 158 -5.12 -5.49 7.25
N ILE A 159 -5.51 -5.27 6.00
CA ILE A 159 -6.73 -4.53 5.68
C ILE A 159 -7.97 -5.31 6.10
N MET A 160 -8.05 -6.61 5.80
CA MET A 160 -9.30 -7.36 6.01
C MET A 160 -9.61 -7.61 7.49
N MET A 161 -8.63 -8.08 8.26
CA MET A 161 -8.83 -8.32 9.70
C MET A 161 -9.01 -7.00 10.45
N GLY A 162 -8.25 -5.96 10.09
CA GLY A 162 -8.41 -4.63 10.66
C GLY A 162 -9.80 -4.05 10.39
N SER A 163 -10.28 -4.12 9.14
CA SER A 163 -11.61 -3.62 8.76
C SER A 163 -12.73 -4.39 9.44
N PHE A 164 -12.66 -5.73 9.48
CA PHE A 164 -13.66 -6.53 10.18
C PHE A 164 -13.69 -6.17 11.68
N TYR A 165 -12.51 -6.03 12.30
CA TYR A 165 -12.40 -5.66 13.71
C TYR A 165 -13.02 -4.28 13.97
N VAL A 166 -12.79 -3.29 13.10
CA VAL A 166 -13.43 -1.96 13.23
C VAL A 166 -14.97 -2.06 13.24
N LEU A 167 -15.54 -2.99 12.47
CA LEU A 167 -16.98 -3.15 12.36
C LEU A 167 -17.60 -3.98 13.49
N LYS A 168 -16.90 -5.02 13.96
CA LYS A 168 -17.46 -6.01 14.90
C LYS A 168 -16.79 -6.05 16.28
N GLY A 169 -15.59 -5.53 16.42
CA GLY A 169 -14.85 -5.50 17.70
C GLY A 169 -14.19 -6.82 18.10
N TYR A 170 -14.13 -7.81 17.20
CA TYR A 170 -13.44 -9.09 17.42
C TYR A 170 -12.87 -9.62 16.10
N TYR A 171 -12.03 -10.65 16.16
CA TYR A 171 -11.43 -11.29 14.99
C TYR A 171 -12.22 -12.52 14.53
N ASN A 172 -12.30 -12.73 13.21
CA ASN A 172 -13.07 -13.80 12.61
C ASN A 172 -12.18 -14.70 11.74
N ALA A 173 -12.30 -16.03 11.91
CA ALA A 173 -11.47 -17.02 11.21
C ALA A 173 -11.80 -17.14 9.71
N GLU A 174 -13.06 -16.95 9.30
CA GLU A 174 -13.45 -16.92 7.89
C GLU A 174 -12.77 -15.74 7.18
N VAL A 175 -12.78 -14.55 7.80
CA VAL A 175 -12.07 -13.37 7.26
C VAL A 175 -10.58 -13.63 7.17
N LEU A 176 -9.96 -14.29 8.15
CA LEU A 176 -8.55 -14.65 8.09
C LEU A 176 -8.26 -15.57 6.89
N GLY A 177 -9.07 -16.61 6.70
CA GLY A 177 -8.95 -17.53 5.56
C GLY A 177 -9.11 -16.83 4.20
N LEU A 178 -10.16 -16.02 4.05
CA LEU A 178 -10.39 -15.22 2.84
C LEU A 178 -9.25 -14.23 2.59
N SER A 179 -8.69 -13.64 3.65
CA SER A 179 -7.60 -12.68 3.56
C SER A 179 -6.30 -13.28 3.03
N ALA A 180 -6.05 -14.57 3.27
CA ALA A 180 -4.90 -15.26 2.69
C ALA A 180 -5.02 -15.36 1.16
N VAL A 181 -6.23 -15.66 0.65
CA VAL A 181 -6.51 -15.71 -0.79
C VAL A 181 -6.38 -14.32 -1.41
N VAL A 182 -7.05 -13.32 -0.83
CA VAL A 182 -7.01 -11.94 -1.32
C VAL A 182 -5.59 -11.39 -1.30
N GLY A 183 -4.85 -11.57 -0.20
CA GLY A 183 -3.45 -11.14 -0.09
C GLY A 183 -2.55 -11.80 -1.13
N THR A 184 -2.73 -13.10 -1.38
CA THR A 184 -1.99 -13.83 -2.41
C THR A 184 -2.26 -13.29 -3.81
N LEU A 185 -3.53 -13.02 -4.14
CA LEU A 185 -3.91 -12.44 -5.44
C LEU A 185 -3.31 -11.05 -5.64
N VAL A 186 -3.35 -10.19 -4.62
CA VAL A 186 -2.72 -8.86 -4.69
C VAL A 186 -1.19 -8.99 -4.81
N GLY A 187 -0.59 -9.95 -4.11
CA GLY A 187 0.83 -10.28 -4.27
C GLY A 187 1.19 -10.66 -5.71
N PHE A 188 0.36 -11.48 -6.39
CA PHE A 188 0.57 -11.81 -7.80
C PHE A 188 0.42 -10.60 -8.73
N VAL A 189 -0.52 -9.71 -8.47
CA VAL A 189 -0.64 -8.45 -9.22
C VAL A 189 0.66 -7.64 -9.10
N LEU A 190 1.25 -7.58 -7.91
CA LEU A 190 2.54 -6.90 -7.72
C LEU A 190 3.67 -7.61 -8.48
N VAL A 191 3.80 -8.93 -8.37
CA VAL A 191 4.81 -9.71 -9.12
C VAL A 191 4.71 -9.42 -10.61
N ILE A 192 3.51 -9.44 -11.19
CA ILE A 192 3.29 -9.16 -12.61
C ILE A 192 3.75 -7.75 -12.99
N ASN A 193 3.52 -6.76 -12.11
CA ASN A 193 3.98 -5.39 -12.32
C ASN A 193 5.51 -5.30 -12.25
N GLU A 194 6.14 -5.96 -11.28
CA GLU A 194 7.59 -5.92 -11.05
C GLU A 194 8.40 -6.73 -12.08
N LEU A 195 7.80 -7.72 -12.75
CA LEU A 195 8.48 -8.46 -13.84
C LEU A 195 8.99 -7.55 -14.96
N LYS A 196 8.28 -6.44 -15.21
CA LYS A 196 8.66 -5.45 -16.25
C LYS A 196 9.85 -4.61 -15.80
N ASP A 197 9.87 -4.25 -14.53
CA ASP A 197 10.88 -3.39 -13.92
C ASP A 197 12.08 -4.19 -13.39
N ALA A 198 12.10 -5.53 -13.54
CA ALA A 198 13.12 -6.42 -13.00
C ALA A 198 14.56 -6.04 -13.34
N GLU A 199 14.84 -5.62 -14.59
CA GLU A 199 16.22 -5.23 -14.99
C GLU A 199 16.64 -3.91 -14.34
N THR A 200 15.75 -2.91 -14.35
CA THR A 200 16.00 -1.61 -13.71
C THR A 200 16.10 -1.73 -12.20
N ASP A 201 15.28 -2.58 -11.59
CA ASP A 201 15.31 -2.90 -10.16
C ASP A 201 16.64 -3.54 -9.78
N LEU A 202 17.11 -4.54 -10.54
CA LEU A 202 18.42 -5.16 -10.31
C LEU A 202 19.57 -4.16 -10.41
N ALA A 203 19.56 -3.29 -11.43
CA ALA A 203 20.57 -2.26 -11.61
C ALA A 203 20.60 -1.26 -10.44
N ALA A 204 19.47 -1.03 -9.77
CA ALA A 204 19.35 -0.18 -8.59
C ALA A 204 19.54 -0.93 -7.25
N GLY A 205 19.90 -2.21 -7.27
CA GLY A 205 20.08 -3.05 -6.07
C GLY A 205 18.77 -3.43 -5.37
N LYS A 206 17.63 -3.35 -6.07
CA LYS A 206 16.32 -3.75 -5.60
C LYS A 206 16.06 -5.20 -6.00
N HIS A 207 16.17 -6.11 -5.03
CA HIS A 207 16.10 -7.55 -5.29
C HIS A 207 14.70 -8.13 -5.01
N THR A 208 13.68 -7.67 -5.74
CA THR A 208 12.31 -8.22 -5.71
C THR A 208 12.29 -9.72 -6.07
N LEU A 209 11.21 -10.42 -5.76
CA LEU A 209 11.01 -11.81 -6.20
C LEU A 209 11.06 -11.90 -7.73
N ALA A 210 10.40 -10.97 -8.42
CA ALA A 210 10.43 -10.88 -9.88
C ALA A 210 11.86 -10.73 -10.42
N ALA A 211 12.66 -9.82 -9.85
CA ALA A 211 14.07 -9.63 -10.18
C ALA A 211 14.91 -10.90 -9.94
N ARG A 212 14.68 -11.60 -8.82
CA ARG A 212 15.40 -12.85 -8.49
C ARG A 212 15.02 -14.01 -9.39
N LEU A 213 13.75 -14.11 -9.80
CA LEU A 213 13.27 -15.14 -10.71
C LEU A 213 13.92 -14.97 -12.09
N LYS A 214 14.00 -13.73 -12.60
CA LYS A 214 14.63 -13.45 -13.90
C LYS A 214 16.13 -13.78 -13.92
N LEU A 215 16.84 -13.55 -12.82
CA LEU A 215 18.26 -13.96 -12.67
C LEU A 215 18.47 -15.47 -12.77
N ARG A 216 17.46 -16.29 -12.42
CA ARG A 216 17.55 -17.75 -12.50
C ARG A 216 17.26 -18.29 -13.91
N THR A 217 16.46 -17.59 -14.70
CA THR A 217 16.13 -17.99 -16.08
C THR A 217 17.21 -17.61 -17.09
N LEU A 218 18.11 -16.69 -16.74
CA LEU A 218 19.24 -16.25 -17.57
C LEU A 218 20.56 -17.01 -17.28
N ARG A 219 20.53 -17.98 -16.35
CA ARG A 219 21.64 -18.90 -16.05
C ARG A 219 21.30 -20.29 -16.59
#